data_AF-A0A7S0UNE6-F1
#
_entry.id   AF-A0A7S0UNE6-F1
#
_cell.length_a   1.000
_cell.length_b   1.000
_cell.length_c   1.000
_cell.angle_alpha   90.00
_cell.angle_beta   90.00
_cell.angle_gamma   90.00
#
_symmetry.space_group_name_H-M   'P 1'
#
loop_
_entity.id
_entity.type
_entity.pdbx_description
1 polymer ?
#
loop_
_entity_poly.entity_id
_entity_poly.type
_entity_poly.pdbx_seq_one_letter_code
_entity_poly.pdbx_strand_id
1 'polypeptide(L)'
;GGRQRGVEEEVKSERKMNKGELEKVKGFKKRNDLGVLQKDGQADDSGDHDDEKEEDEDEDEDEDEIDDDDEIDNKNESDDEEIAMEVESISFRFWHAMIKELAAAVTRAAASSAGGIWIRDTLIEGYPRLAKLLEASVDRLYDETCLKDASPAIPPFVAHNELLEAAAAARKPYLAAAQSVLMEAAAAAFPPGKEPNRSPLASTVEFNRSLNVFHEVLRVTGGSRHLSVAAADLIAAAVRDAGRRAEDLGILIASDLALNPSGFLVGGNEDAQ
;
A
#
# COMPACT_ATOMS: atom_id res chain seq x y z
N GLY A 1 48.76 -45.72 9.11
CA GLY A 1 48.57 -44.30 8.78
C GLY A 1 48.11 -44.16 7.35
N GLY A 2 46.81 -43.98 7.15
CA GLY A 2 46.22 -43.79 5.82
C GLY A 2 44.71 -43.63 5.93
N ARG A 3 44.25 -42.38 6.02
CA ARG A 3 42.84 -41.94 5.86
C ARG A 3 42.72 -40.42 6.00
N GLN A 4 43.41 -39.64 5.17
CA GLN A 4 43.17 -38.19 5.02
C GLN A 4 43.60 -37.73 3.62
N ARG A 5 42.90 -38.17 2.57
CA ARG A 5 42.92 -37.55 1.23
C ARG A 5 41.58 -37.86 0.56
N GLY A 6 40.60 -36.99 0.72
CA GLY A 6 39.28 -37.21 0.12
C GLY A 6 38.22 -36.16 0.40
N VAL A 7 38.59 -34.95 0.88
CA VAL A 7 37.61 -33.89 1.21
C VAL A 7 37.92 -32.56 0.50
N GLU A 8 39.02 -32.46 -0.24
CA GLU A 8 39.44 -31.18 -0.86
C GLU A 8 39.02 -30.98 -2.32
N GLU A 9 38.44 -31.99 -3.00
CA GLU A 9 37.97 -31.81 -4.38
C GLU A 9 36.47 -31.49 -4.51
N GLU A 10 35.66 -31.71 -3.48
CA GLU A 10 34.20 -31.47 -3.58
C GLU A 10 33.82 -29.99 -3.36
N VAL A 11 34.65 -29.22 -2.63
CA VAL A 11 34.38 -27.80 -2.34
C VAL A 11 34.77 -26.85 -3.51
N LYS A 12 35.50 -27.36 -4.53
CA LYS A 12 35.84 -26.56 -5.73
C LYS A 12 34.82 -26.66 -6.86
N SER A 13 33.87 -27.59 -6.78
CA SER A 13 32.80 -27.75 -7.79
C SER A 13 31.62 -26.80 -7.57
N GLU A 14 31.27 -26.49 -6.32
CA GLU A 14 30.10 -25.63 -6.01
C GLU A 14 30.34 -24.12 -6.19
N ARG A 15 31.59 -23.68 -6.33
CA ARG A 15 31.91 -22.24 -6.52
C ARG A 15 31.88 -21.75 -7.97
N LYS A 16 31.57 -22.60 -8.96
CA LYS A 16 31.52 -22.20 -10.38
C LYS A 16 30.13 -21.97 -10.96
N MET A 17 29.04 -22.17 -10.21
CA MET A 17 27.68 -22.03 -10.76
C MET A 17 26.91 -20.74 -10.45
N ASN A 18 27.48 -19.75 -9.75
CA ASN A 18 26.74 -18.52 -9.38
C ASN A 18 27.24 -17.20 -10.00
N LYS A 19 27.87 -17.25 -11.19
CA LYS A 19 28.20 -16.02 -11.94
C LYS A 19 27.22 -15.70 -13.09
N GLY A 20 26.39 -16.66 -13.50
CA GLY A 20 25.39 -16.47 -14.56
C GLY A 20 24.02 -15.97 -14.07
N GLU A 21 23.68 -16.13 -12.80
CA GLU A 21 22.38 -15.69 -12.26
C GLU A 21 22.40 -14.27 -11.67
N LEU A 22 23.58 -13.71 -11.40
CA LEU A 22 23.71 -12.33 -10.92
C LEU A 22 23.48 -11.27 -12.01
N GLU A 23 23.46 -11.65 -13.30
CA GLU A 23 23.15 -10.75 -14.40
C GLU A 23 21.66 -10.65 -14.71
N LYS A 24 20.82 -11.59 -14.24
CA LYS A 24 19.36 -11.51 -14.41
C LYS A 24 18.70 -10.54 -13.44
N VAL A 25 19.29 -10.30 -12.27
CA VAL A 25 18.78 -9.32 -11.28
C VAL A 25 19.13 -7.88 -11.66
N LYS A 26 20.11 -7.65 -12.55
CA LYS A 26 20.38 -6.33 -13.15
C LYS A 26 19.44 -5.96 -14.29
N GLY A 27 18.56 -6.87 -14.73
CA GLY A 27 17.56 -6.64 -15.77
C GLY A 27 16.35 -5.81 -15.33
N PHE A 28 16.17 -5.56 -14.02
CA PHE A 28 15.02 -4.77 -13.53
C PHE A 28 15.24 -3.26 -13.60
N LYS A 29 16.46 -2.79 -13.91
CA LYS A 29 16.82 -1.36 -13.93
C LYS A 29 16.84 -0.72 -15.32
N LYS A 30 16.35 -1.41 -16.37
CA LYS A 30 16.50 -0.96 -17.77
C LYS A 30 15.20 -0.96 -18.60
N ARG A 31 14.04 -0.81 -17.95
CA ARG A 31 12.76 -0.54 -18.62
C ARG A 31 12.09 0.68 -17.99
N ASN A 32 12.67 1.86 -18.19
CA ASN A 32 12.00 3.16 -18.02
C ASN A 32 12.51 4.21 -19.02
N ASP A 33 13.08 3.77 -20.15
CA ASP A 33 13.33 4.62 -21.32
C ASP A 33 12.21 4.39 -22.34
N LEU A 34 11.04 4.96 -22.07
CA LEU A 34 9.97 5.11 -23.07
C LEU A 34 9.36 6.50 -22.94
N GLY A 35 9.82 7.38 -23.84
CA GLY A 35 8.96 8.36 -24.47
C GLY A 35 8.64 9.61 -23.67
N VAL A 36 9.63 10.49 -23.53
CA VAL A 36 9.37 11.94 -23.54
C VAL A 36 8.74 12.28 -24.90
N LEU A 37 7.42 12.30 -24.95
CA LEU A 37 6.67 12.97 -26.02
C LEU A 37 6.39 14.39 -25.53
N GLN A 38 7.30 15.30 -25.87
CA GLN A 38 6.97 16.71 -26.01
C GLN A 38 5.85 16.80 -27.04
N LYS A 39 4.65 17.21 -26.60
CA LYS A 39 3.69 17.85 -27.47
C LYS A 39 3.55 19.29 -27.00
N ASP A 40 4.18 20.16 -27.76
CA ASP A 40 3.80 21.56 -27.87
C ASP A 40 2.33 21.61 -28.28
N GLY A 41 1.52 22.28 -27.48
CA GLY A 41 0.07 22.33 -27.60
C GLY A 41 -0.47 23.59 -26.94
N GLN A 42 -0.05 24.71 -27.51
CA GLN A 42 -0.57 26.06 -27.34
C GLN A 42 -2.09 26.09 -27.60
N ALA A 43 -2.89 26.54 -26.63
CA ALA A 43 -4.17 27.21 -26.87
C ALA A 43 -4.64 27.89 -25.58
N ASP A 44 -4.84 29.20 -25.70
CA ASP A 44 -5.50 30.09 -24.78
C ASP A 44 -6.93 29.62 -24.46
N ASP A 45 -7.39 29.79 -23.22
CA ASP A 45 -8.71 30.39 -23.00
C ASP A 45 -8.83 30.95 -21.57
N SER A 46 -9.03 32.26 -21.51
CA SER A 46 -9.34 33.03 -20.32
C SER A 46 -10.83 32.88 -20.00
N GLY A 47 -11.15 32.19 -18.91
CA GLY A 47 -12.50 32.15 -18.35
C GLY A 47 -12.52 32.76 -16.95
N ASP A 48 -12.71 34.08 -16.88
CA ASP A 48 -13.24 34.77 -15.71
C ASP A 48 -14.59 34.16 -15.33
N HIS A 49 -14.72 33.67 -14.10
CA HIS A 49 -16.01 33.52 -13.44
C HIS A 49 -15.84 33.87 -11.97
N ASP A 50 -15.99 35.16 -11.70
CA ASP A 50 -16.65 35.65 -10.50
C ASP A 50 -18.03 34.98 -10.41
N ASP A 51 -18.33 34.36 -9.29
CA ASP A 51 -19.68 34.47 -8.72
C ASP A 51 -19.59 34.18 -7.21
N GLU A 52 -19.59 35.29 -6.49
CA GLU A 52 -19.95 35.41 -5.09
C GLU A 52 -21.35 34.83 -4.88
N LYS A 53 -21.51 33.94 -3.90
CA LYS A 53 -22.77 33.79 -3.15
C LYS A 53 -22.48 33.29 -1.74
N GLU A 54 -22.31 34.27 -0.85
CA GLU A 54 -22.74 34.16 0.54
C GLU A 54 -24.25 34.01 0.55
N GLU A 55 -24.79 32.91 1.09
CA GLU A 55 -26.14 32.90 1.66
C GLU A 55 -26.07 32.08 2.95
N ASP A 56 -26.18 32.83 4.05
CA ASP A 56 -26.58 32.40 5.39
C ASP A 56 -27.87 31.57 5.33
N GLU A 57 -28.06 30.65 6.27
CA GLU A 57 -29.38 30.39 6.86
C GLU A 57 -29.20 29.59 8.16
N ASP A 58 -29.35 30.33 9.26
CA ASP A 58 -29.79 29.86 10.56
C ASP A 58 -31.17 29.20 10.43
N GLU A 59 -31.43 28.09 11.13
CA GLU A 59 -32.78 27.61 11.53
C GLU A 59 -32.55 26.44 12.51
N ASP A 60 -32.67 26.68 13.81
CA ASP A 60 -33.87 26.46 14.65
C ASP A 60 -34.16 24.95 14.83
N GLU A 61 -33.79 24.36 15.98
CA GLU A 61 -34.72 24.04 17.08
C GLU A 61 -35.95 23.25 16.61
N ASP A 62 -36.01 21.97 16.97
CA ASP A 62 -37.26 21.32 17.40
C ASP A 62 -36.90 20.07 18.24
N GLU A 63 -37.02 20.24 19.56
CA GLU A 63 -37.09 19.16 20.54
C GLU A 63 -38.49 18.55 20.49
N ASP A 64 -38.68 17.47 19.73
CA ASP A 64 -39.88 16.65 19.85
C ASP A 64 -39.64 15.50 20.82
N GLU A 65 -40.10 15.70 22.06
CA GLU A 65 -40.42 14.65 23.02
C GLU A 65 -41.50 13.74 22.42
N ILE A 66 -41.13 12.52 22.03
CA ILE A 66 -42.09 11.44 21.75
C ILE A 66 -42.05 10.48 22.93
N ASP A 67 -42.89 10.76 23.93
CA ASP A 67 -43.46 9.77 24.82
C ASP A 67 -44.68 9.18 24.10
N ASP A 68 -44.61 7.92 23.69
CA ASP A 68 -45.79 7.08 23.51
C ASP A 68 -45.44 5.62 23.80
N ASP A 69 -45.81 5.21 25.02
CA ASP A 69 -45.93 3.85 25.51
C ASP A 69 -46.96 3.08 24.65
N ASP A 70 -46.50 2.46 23.56
CA ASP A 70 -47.25 1.39 22.90
C ASP A 70 -46.58 0.05 23.20
N GLU A 71 -47.06 -0.57 24.27
CA GLU A 71 -46.86 -1.98 24.62
C GLU A 71 -47.53 -2.86 23.54
N ILE A 72 -46.88 -2.98 22.38
CA ILE A 72 -47.28 -3.91 21.33
C ILE A 72 -46.91 -5.32 21.81
N ASP A 73 -47.95 -6.06 22.21
CA ASP A 73 -47.93 -7.47 22.56
C ASP A 73 -47.52 -8.29 21.31
N ASN A 74 -46.20 -8.33 21.04
CA ASN A 74 -45.60 -8.99 19.88
C ASN A 74 -45.48 -10.51 20.13
N LYS A 75 -46.63 -11.17 20.25
CA LYS A 75 -46.76 -12.63 20.27
C LYS A 75 -47.25 -13.09 18.91
N ASN A 76 -46.35 -13.26 17.94
CA ASN A 76 -46.48 -14.19 16.80
C ASN A 76 -45.26 -14.18 15.84
N GLU A 77 -44.03 -14.25 16.35
CA GLU A 77 -42.84 -14.35 15.47
C GLU A 77 -41.86 -15.46 15.87
N SER A 78 -42.30 -16.54 16.55
CA SER A 78 -41.37 -17.58 17.01
C SER A 78 -41.12 -18.72 16.02
N ASP A 79 -41.93 -18.90 14.97
CA ASP A 79 -41.90 -20.17 14.21
C ASP A 79 -41.49 -20.00 12.73
N ASP A 80 -41.51 -18.76 12.18
CA ASP A 80 -41.10 -18.49 10.79
C ASP A 80 -39.63 -18.03 10.66
N GLU A 81 -38.99 -17.55 11.74
CA GLU A 81 -37.54 -17.26 11.74
C GLU A 81 -36.68 -18.54 11.88
N GLU A 82 -37.22 -19.61 12.45
CA GLU A 82 -36.49 -20.87 12.67
C GLU A 82 -36.31 -21.68 11.36
N ILE A 83 -37.21 -21.52 10.40
CA ILE A 83 -37.10 -22.17 9.06
C ILE A 83 -36.23 -21.34 8.10
N ALA A 84 -36.03 -20.05 8.36
CA ALA A 84 -35.18 -19.17 7.55
C ALA A 84 -33.67 -19.39 7.77
N MET A 85 -33.27 -20.10 8.84
CA MET A 85 -31.86 -20.36 9.16
C MET A 85 -31.29 -21.67 8.61
N GLU A 86 -32.10 -22.65 8.18
CA GLU A 86 -31.59 -24.03 7.99
C GLU A 86 -31.28 -24.48 6.56
N VAL A 87 -31.41 -23.61 5.55
CA VAL A 87 -30.82 -23.90 4.23
C VAL A 87 -29.95 -22.73 3.80
N GLU A 88 -28.74 -22.68 4.37
CA GLU A 88 -27.63 -21.98 3.70
C GLU A 88 -27.68 -22.34 2.21
N SER A 89 -27.94 -21.34 1.38
CA SER A 89 -28.08 -21.55 -0.06
C SER A 89 -26.87 -22.33 -0.59
N ILE A 90 -27.07 -23.21 -1.56
CA ILE A 90 -25.98 -23.98 -2.20
C ILE A 90 -24.87 -23.02 -2.66
N SER A 91 -25.24 -21.83 -3.14
CA SER A 91 -24.34 -20.73 -3.48
C SER A 91 -23.47 -20.30 -2.30
N PHE A 92 -24.05 -20.03 -1.14
CA PHE A 92 -23.31 -19.65 0.07
C PHE A 92 -22.27 -20.71 0.46
N ARG A 93 -22.69 -21.98 0.54
CA ARG A 93 -21.80 -23.10 0.89
C ARG A 93 -20.66 -23.27 -0.12
N PHE A 94 -20.96 -23.08 -1.41
CA PHE A 94 -19.96 -23.11 -2.47
C PHE A 94 -18.92 -22.00 -2.32
N TRP A 95 -19.36 -20.75 -2.15
CA TRP A 95 -18.45 -19.60 -2.00
C TRP A 95 -17.59 -19.73 -0.75
N HIS A 96 -18.17 -20.10 0.37
CA HIS A 96 -17.44 -20.29 1.62
C HIS A 96 -16.36 -21.38 1.47
N ALA A 97 -16.70 -22.53 0.86
CA ALA A 97 -15.73 -23.60 0.62
C ALA A 97 -14.62 -23.18 -0.35
N MET A 98 -14.96 -22.42 -1.40
CA MET A 98 -14.00 -21.92 -2.40
C MET A 98 -13.04 -20.89 -1.80
N ILE A 99 -13.56 -19.92 -1.03
CA ILE A 99 -12.76 -18.93 -0.30
C ILE A 99 -11.82 -19.61 0.67
N LYS A 100 -12.30 -20.63 1.41
CA LYS A 100 -11.48 -21.41 2.34
C LYS A 100 -10.35 -22.16 1.63
N GLU A 101 -10.61 -22.78 0.49
CA GLU A 101 -9.57 -23.47 -0.28
C GLU A 101 -8.57 -22.49 -0.91
N LEU A 102 -9.05 -21.34 -1.40
CA LEU A 102 -8.19 -20.26 -1.86
C LEU A 102 -7.27 -19.76 -0.74
N ALA A 103 -7.82 -19.50 0.45
CA ALA A 103 -7.06 -19.07 1.62
C ALA A 103 -5.98 -20.09 2.00
N ALA A 104 -6.34 -21.38 2.00
CA ALA A 104 -5.40 -22.47 2.26
C ALA A 104 -4.31 -22.54 1.19
N ALA A 105 -4.65 -22.40 -0.09
CA ALA A 105 -3.70 -22.41 -1.20
C ALA A 105 -2.72 -21.22 -1.13
N VAL A 106 -3.23 -20.00 -0.90
CA VAL A 106 -2.40 -18.78 -0.74
C VAL A 106 -1.50 -18.90 0.49
N THR A 107 -2.03 -19.41 1.60
CA THR A 107 -1.23 -19.63 2.82
C THR A 107 -0.11 -20.64 2.58
N ARG A 108 -0.39 -21.76 1.91
CA ARG A 108 0.64 -22.76 1.54
C ARG A 108 1.70 -22.17 0.60
N ALA A 109 1.28 -21.37 -0.38
CA ALA A 109 2.21 -20.71 -1.29
C ALA A 109 3.08 -19.67 -0.57
N ALA A 110 2.49 -18.87 0.33
CA ALA A 110 3.18 -17.87 1.12
C ALA A 110 4.17 -18.49 2.15
N ALA A 111 3.84 -19.67 2.69
CA ALA A 111 4.68 -20.38 3.67
C ALA A 111 5.79 -21.24 3.02
N SER A 112 5.87 -21.32 1.69
CA SER A 112 6.81 -22.21 1.02
C SER A 112 8.28 -21.86 1.31
N SER A 113 9.08 -22.85 1.69
CA SER A 113 10.51 -22.71 1.99
C SER A 113 11.38 -23.54 1.05
N ALA A 114 12.69 -23.23 1.02
CA ALA A 114 13.83 -23.86 0.32
C ALA A 114 13.74 -24.16 -1.19
N GLY A 115 12.56 -24.48 -1.74
CA GLY A 115 12.29 -24.70 -3.17
C GLY A 115 11.16 -23.85 -3.75
N GLY A 116 10.30 -23.23 -2.92
CA GLY A 116 9.19 -22.38 -3.38
C GLY A 116 9.33 -20.89 -3.08
N ILE A 117 10.54 -20.43 -2.75
CA ILE A 117 10.83 -19.01 -2.48
C ILE A 117 10.37 -18.12 -3.64
N TRP A 118 10.66 -18.52 -4.88
CA TRP A 118 10.24 -17.78 -6.06
C TRP A 118 8.71 -17.64 -6.18
N ILE A 119 7.95 -18.69 -5.82
CA ILE A 119 6.48 -18.65 -5.85
C ILE A 119 5.98 -17.67 -4.80
N ARG A 120 6.51 -17.76 -3.57
CA ARG A 120 6.18 -16.84 -2.48
C ARG A 120 6.47 -15.40 -2.87
N ASP A 121 7.69 -15.13 -3.35
CA ASP A 121 8.12 -13.76 -3.66
C ASP A 121 7.30 -13.20 -4.84
N THR A 122 7.04 -14.01 -5.88
CA THR A 122 6.16 -13.63 -7.01
C THR A 122 4.73 -13.35 -6.54
N LEU A 123 4.21 -14.14 -5.59
CA LEU A 123 2.88 -13.95 -5.02
C LEU A 123 2.79 -12.65 -4.19
N ILE A 124 3.82 -12.35 -3.40
CA ILE A 124 3.91 -11.13 -2.60
C ILE A 124 4.04 -9.90 -3.50
N GLU A 125 4.98 -9.91 -4.45
CA GLU A 125 5.18 -8.81 -5.42
C GLU A 125 3.97 -8.62 -6.33
N GLY A 126 3.31 -9.71 -6.72
CA GLY A 126 2.11 -9.71 -7.55
C GLY A 126 0.82 -9.41 -6.80
N TYR A 127 0.86 -9.27 -5.47
CA TYR A 127 -0.33 -9.09 -4.64
C TYR A 127 -1.23 -7.92 -5.08
N PRO A 128 -0.73 -6.71 -5.42
CA PRO A 128 -1.60 -5.61 -5.85
C PRO A 128 -2.44 -5.94 -7.07
N ARG A 129 -1.84 -6.64 -8.04
CA ARG A 129 -2.54 -7.12 -9.23
C ARG A 129 -3.56 -8.19 -8.89
N LEU A 130 -3.22 -9.10 -7.98
CA LEU A 130 -4.15 -10.12 -7.50
C LEU A 130 -5.35 -9.50 -6.80
N ALA A 131 -5.14 -8.57 -5.87
CA ALA A 131 -6.21 -7.86 -5.15
C ALA A 131 -7.18 -7.16 -6.12
N LYS A 132 -6.64 -6.42 -7.09
CA LYS A 132 -7.44 -5.78 -8.15
C LYS A 132 -8.26 -6.79 -8.95
N LEU A 133 -7.67 -7.94 -9.32
CA LEU A 133 -8.38 -8.97 -10.07
C LEU A 133 -9.49 -9.62 -9.24
N LEU A 134 -9.26 -9.86 -7.95
CA LEU A 134 -10.26 -10.41 -7.04
C LEU A 134 -11.44 -9.44 -6.88
N GLU A 135 -11.17 -8.16 -6.59
CA GLU A 135 -12.21 -7.13 -6.49
C GLU A 135 -13.02 -7.02 -7.79
N ALA A 136 -12.35 -6.86 -8.93
CA ALA A 136 -13.03 -6.74 -10.22
C ALA A 136 -13.83 -8.00 -10.61
N SER A 137 -13.41 -9.18 -10.14
CA SER A 137 -14.16 -10.42 -10.38
C SER A 137 -15.42 -10.49 -9.55
N VAL A 138 -15.39 -10.00 -8.30
CA VAL A 138 -16.58 -9.91 -7.45
C VAL A 138 -17.54 -8.86 -7.99
N ASP A 139 -17.05 -7.67 -8.35
CA ASP A 139 -17.87 -6.60 -8.95
C ASP A 139 -18.58 -7.12 -10.19
N ARG A 140 -17.82 -7.73 -11.12
CA ARG A 140 -18.39 -8.28 -12.36
C ARG A 140 -19.43 -9.38 -12.10
N LEU A 141 -19.15 -10.28 -11.15
CA LEU A 141 -20.07 -11.37 -10.86
C LEU A 141 -21.34 -10.86 -10.16
N TYR A 142 -21.21 -9.85 -9.31
CA TYR A 142 -22.35 -9.15 -8.73
C TYR A 142 -23.20 -8.51 -9.83
N ASP A 143 -22.59 -7.74 -10.74
CA ASP A 143 -23.28 -7.08 -11.85
C ASP A 143 -23.97 -8.08 -12.80
N GLU A 144 -23.32 -9.20 -13.11
CA GLU A 144 -23.86 -10.23 -14.02
C GLU A 144 -24.98 -11.06 -13.38
N THR A 145 -25.01 -11.19 -12.04
CA THR A 145 -25.98 -12.06 -11.34
C THR A 145 -27.08 -11.30 -10.61
N CYS A 146 -26.92 -9.99 -10.42
CA CYS A 146 -27.96 -9.09 -9.98
C CYS A 146 -28.91 -8.77 -11.14
N LEU A 147 -29.66 -9.79 -11.58
CA LEU A 147 -30.78 -9.63 -12.51
C LEU A 147 -32.04 -9.30 -11.71
N LYS A 148 -32.95 -8.50 -12.29
CA LYS A 148 -34.23 -8.12 -11.67
C LYS A 148 -34.92 -9.38 -11.10
N ASP A 149 -35.18 -9.34 -9.79
CA ASP A 149 -35.90 -10.34 -8.99
C ASP A 149 -35.14 -11.62 -8.60
N ALA A 150 -33.83 -11.71 -8.84
CA ALA A 150 -33.00 -12.82 -8.34
C ALA A 150 -31.99 -12.36 -7.27
N SER A 151 -31.81 -13.18 -6.23
CA SER A 151 -30.74 -12.96 -5.25
C SER A 151 -29.38 -13.10 -5.95
N PRO A 152 -28.42 -12.17 -5.76
CA PRO A 152 -27.13 -12.23 -6.40
C PRO A 152 -26.40 -13.52 -6.02
N ALA A 153 -25.65 -14.10 -6.97
CA ALA A 153 -24.97 -15.37 -6.74
C ALA A 153 -23.89 -15.27 -5.65
N ILE A 154 -23.44 -14.04 -5.37
CA ILE A 154 -22.56 -13.67 -4.29
C ILE A 154 -23.26 -12.65 -3.38
N PRO A 155 -23.28 -12.86 -2.05
CA PRO A 155 -23.61 -11.79 -1.10
C PRO A 155 -22.53 -10.69 -1.17
N PRO A 156 -22.88 -9.45 -1.55
CA PRO A 156 -21.90 -8.41 -1.90
C PRO A 156 -20.95 -8.08 -0.74
N PHE A 157 -21.45 -7.99 0.49
CA PHE A 157 -20.62 -7.55 1.62
C PHE A 157 -19.64 -8.63 2.10
N VAL A 158 -20.06 -9.90 2.08
CA VAL A 158 -19.28 -11.01 2.64
C VAL A 158 -18.17 -11.41 1.69
N ALA A 159 -18.44 -11.51 0.38
CA ALA A 159 -17.44 -12.00 -0.55
C ALA A 159 -16.29 -11.03 -0.80
N HIS A 160 -16.51 -9.70 -0.83
CA HIS A 160 -15.41 -8.75 -1.03
C HIS A 160 -14.37 -8.87 0.08
N ASN A 161 -14.83 -8.83 1.34
CA ASN A 161 -13.94 -8.89 2.49
C ASN A 161 -13.32 -10.28 2.68
N GLU A 162 -14.12 -11.35 2.59
CA GLU A 162 -13.61 -12.70 2.81
C GLU A 162 -12.66 -13.17 1.69
N LEU A 163 -12.90 -12.78 0.43
CA LEU A 163 -12.02 -13.15 -0.68
C LEU A 163 -10.68 -12.41 -0.61
N LEU A 164 -10.68 -11.15 -0.19
CA LEU A 164 -9.44 -10.41 0.07
C LEU A 164 -8.71 -10.93 1.30
N GLU A 165 -9.44 -11.33 2.33
CA GLU A 165 -8.86 -11.93 3.54
C GLU A 165 -8.28 -13.32 3.26
N ALA A 166 -8.84 -14.08 2.32
CA ALA A 166 -8.22 -15.31 1.82
C ALA A 166 -6.82 -15.05 1.23
N ALA A 167 -6.56 -13.85 0.72
CA ALA A 167 -5.25 -13.43 0.23
C ALA A 167 -4.36 -12.74 1.29
N ALA A 168 -4.77 -12.71 2.57
CA ALA A 168 -4.07 -11.97 3.63
C ALA A 168 -2.61 -12.40 3.85
N ALA A 169 -2.30 -13.69 3.63
CA ALA A 169 -0.95 -14.22 3.78
C ALA A 169 0.05 -13.60 2.77
N ALA A 170 -0.43 -13.10 1.62
CA ALA A 170 0.36 -12.33 0.66
C ALA A 170 0.29 -10.81 0.94
N ARG A 171 -0.88 -10.32 1.41
CA ARG A 171 -1.10 -8.90 1.76
C ARG A 171 -0.12 -8.40 2.82
N LYS A 172 -0.02 -9.12 3.94
CA LYS A 172 0.78 -8.69 5.10
C LYS A 172 2.26 -8.46 4.77
N PRO A 173 2.99 -9.42 4.15
CA PRO A 173 4.38 -9.18 3.77
C PRO A 173 4.53 -8.12 2.68
N TYR A 174 3.57 -7.99 1.75
CA TYR A 174 3.59 -6.91 0.76
C TYR A 174 3.54 -5.53 1.43
N LEU A 175 2.58 -5.33 2.35
CA LEU A 175 2.45 -4.06 3.08
C LEU A 175 3.67 -3.78 3.96
N ALA A 176 4.24 -4.79 4.60
CA ALA A 176 5.47 -4.64 5.37
C ALA A 176 6.67 -4.22 4.50
N ALA A 177 6.80 -4.81 3.30
CA ALA A 177 7.84 -4.42 2.34
C ALA A 177 7.61 -2.99 1.82
N ALA A 178 6.38 -2.64 1.46
CA ALA A 178 6.02 -1.28 1.03
C ALA A 178 6.30 -0.25 2.13
N GLN A 179 5.96 -0.56 3.40
CA GLN A 179 6.26 0.29 4.54
C GLN A 179 7.77 0.51 4.70
N SER A 180 8.59 -0.55 4.61
CA SER A 180 10.05 -0.42 4.69
C SER A 180 10.59 0.52 3.62
N VAL A 181 10.13 0.35 2.37
CA VAL A 181 10.54 1.20 1.23
C VAL A 181 10.12 2.66 1.42
N LEU A 182 8.92 2.91 1.93
CA LEU A 182 8.42 4.26 2.22
C LEU A 182 9.19 4.94 3.36
N MET A 183 9.49 4.20 4.42
CA MET A 183 10.28 4.71 5.54
C MET A 183 11.74 4.98 5.15
N GLU A 184 12.32 4.15 4.29
CA GLU A 184 13.65 4.40 3.70
C GLU A 184 13.64 5.65 2.82
N ALA A 185 12.59 5.85 2.01
CA ALA A 185 12.42 7.05 1.20
C ALA A 185 12.27 8.31 2.06
N ALA A 186 11.50 8.25 3.15
CA ALA A 186 11.37 9.32 4.13
C ALA A 186 12.72 9.65 4.80
N ALA A 187 13.46 8.63 5.23
CA ALA A 187 14.78 8.79 5.83
C ALA A 187 15.84 9.33 4.84
N ALA A 188 15.71 9.02 3.54
CA ALA A 188 16.58 9.58 2.52
C ALA A 188 16.31 11.07 2.27
N ALA A 189 15.05 11.50 2.38
CA ALA A 189 14.66 12.90 2.28
C ALA A 189 15.06 13.72 3.52
N PHE A 190 14.96 13.12 4.71
CA PHE A 190 15.30 13.74 5.99
C PHE A 190 16.24 12.80 6.77
N PRO A 191 17.55 12.82 6.45
CA PRO A 191 18.51 11.94 7.10
C PRO A 191 18.58 12.20 8.60
N PRO A 192 18.72 11.16 9.44
CA PRO A 192 18.87 11.34 10.88
C PRO A 192 20.16 12.13 11.15
N GLY A 193 20.00 13.38 11.60
CA GLY A 193 21.10 14.29 11.88
C GLY A 193 21.99 13.77 12.99
N LYS A 194 23.11 13.13 12.65
CA LYS A 194 24.16 12.75 13.61
C LYS A 194 25.58 12.93 13.07
N GLU A 195 25.77 13.23 11.80
CA GLU A 195 27.11 13.40 11.24
C GLU A 195 27.47 14.89 11.15
N PRO A 196 28.45 15.37 11.94
CA PRO A 196 28.84 16.78 11.99
C PRO A 196 29.44 17.32 10.67
N ASN A 197 29.70 16.45 9.70
CA ASN A 197 30.36 16.80 8.43
C ASN A 197 29.47 16.60 7.19
N ARG A 198 28.18 16.27 7.36
CA ARG A 198 27.24 16.11 6.22
C ARG A 198 26.26 17.27 6.20
N SER A 199 25.95 17.75 4.99
CA SER A 199 24.86 18.70 4.77
C SER A 199 23.61 18.16 5.49
N PRO A 200 23.01 18.95 6.40
CA PRO A 200 21.85 18.50 7.17
C PRO A 200 20.64 18.27 6.27
N LEU A 201 20.62 18.87 5.09
CA LEU A 201 19.53 18.77 4.12
C LEU A 201 19.90 17.81 2.99
N ALA A 202 18.95 16.94 2.65
CA ALA A 202 19.03 16.12 1.45
C ALA A 202 19.06 17.01 0.19
N SER A 203 19.72 16.53 -0.85
CA SER A 203 19.68 17.21 -2.14
C SER A 203 18.27 17.19 -2.74
N THR A 204 17.94 18.18 -3.59
CA THR A 204 16.67 18.20 -4.34
C THR A 204 16.45 16.91 -5.13
N VAL A 205 17.53 16.27 -5.61
CA VAL A 205 17.49 15.00 -6.32
C VAL A 205 17.04 13.85 -5.41
N GLU A 206 17.52 13.80 -4.17
CA GLU A 206 17.13 12.78 -3.19
C GLU A 206 15.69 12.97 -2.73
N PHE A 207 15.27 14.22 -2.52
CA PHE A 207 13.88 14.54 -2.20
C PHE A 207 12.92 14.17 -3.35
N ASN A 208 13.24 14.53 -4.59
CA ASN A 208 12.42 14.12 -5.73
C ASN A 208 12.39 12.59 -5.92
N ARG A 209 13.48 11.90 -5.59
CA ARG A 209 13.51 10.44 -5.60
C ARG A 209 12.56 9.86 -4.55
N SER A 210 12.49 10.41 -3.34
CA SER A 210 11.55 9.93 -2.32
C SER A 210 10.11 10.15 -2.76
N LEU A 211 9.78 11.34 -3.30
CA LEU A 211 8.46 11.63 -3.88
C LEU A 211 8.04 10.63 -4.95
N ASN A 212 8.95 10.27 -5.87
CA ASN A 212 8.68 9.27 -6.88
C ASN A 212 8.35 7.89 -6.29
N VAL A 213 8.94 7.52 -5.15
CA VAL A 213 8.61 6.27 -4.45
C VAL A 213 7.19 6.33 -3.89
N PHE A 214 6.78 7.44 -3.27
CA PHE A 214 5.40 7.62 -2.79
C PHE A 214 4.38 7.51 -3.93
N HIS A 215 4.65 8.20 -5.05
CA HIS A 215 3.79 8.15 -6.24
C HIS A 215 3.71 6.75 -6.83
N GLU A 216 4.82 6.02 -6.89
CA GLU A 216 4.84 4.66 -7.42
C GLU A 216 4.01 3.70 -6.56
N VAL A 217 4.10 3.81 -5.22
CA VAL A 217 3.25 3.01 -4.31
C VAL A 217 1.77 3.33 -4.54
N LEU A 218 1.38 4.61 -4.63
CA LEU A 218 0.00 5.00 -4.95
C LEU A 218 -0.46 4.47 -6.31
N ARG A 219 0.40 4.54 -7.33
CA ARG A 219 0.08 4.08 -8.69
C ARG A 219 -0.16 2.58 -8.74
N VAL A 220 0.67 1.80 -8.03
CA VAL A 220 0.55 0.33 -7.99
C VAL A 220 -0.68 -0.11 -7.19
N THR A 221 -1.04 0.62 -6.14
CA THR A 221 -2.11 0.25 -5.20
C THR A 221 -3.48 0.85 -5.57
N GLY A 222 -3.52 1.97 -6.29
CA GLY A 222 -4.74 2.72 -6.64
C GLY A 222 -5.73 1.98 -7.54
N GLY A 223 -5.37 0.79 -8.03
CA GLY A 223 -6.27 -0.08 -8.76
C GLY A 223 -7.17 -0.96 -7.88
N SER A 224 -6.96 -0.98 -6.56
CA SER A 224 -7.79 -1.71 -5.59
C SER A 224 -8.24 -0.77 -4.48
N ARG A 225 -9.53 -0.77 -4.15
CA ARG A 225 -10.11 0.13 -3.13
C ARG A 225 -9.55 -0.15 -1.75
N HIS A 226 -9.40 -1.43 -1.38
CA HIS A 226 -8.86 -1.80 -0.07
C HIS A 226 -7.38 -1.50 0.02
N LEU A 227 -6.64 -1.79 -1.05
CA LEU A 227 -5.20 -1.59 -1.05
C LEU A 227 -4.83 -0.10 -1.11
N SER A 228 -5.63 0.74 -1.77
CA SER A 228 -5.40 2.19 -1.79
C SER A 228 -5.54 2.82 -0.41
N VAL A 229 -6.52 2.38 0.39
CA VAL A 229 -6.68 2.86 1.78
C VAL A 229 -5.48 2.44 2.63
N ALA A 230 -5.10 1.16 2.60
CA ALA A 230 -3.94 0.68 3.34
C ALA A 230 -2.64 1.39 2.90
N ALA A 231 -2.47 1.65 1.60
CA ALA A 231 -1.33 2.37 1.07
C ALA A 231 -1.32 3.84 1.53
N ALA A 232 -2.48 4.51 1.55
CA ALA A 232 -2.61 5.87 2.06
C ALA A 232 -2.20 5.96 3.53
N ASP A 233 -2.58 4.98 4.37
CA ASP A 233 -2.18 4.93 5.77
C ASP A 233 -0.66 4.78 5.94
N LEU A 234 -0.03 3.92 5.14
CA LEU A 234 1.43 3.75 5.14
C LEU A 234 2.16 5.01 4.71
N ILE A 235 1.64 5.69 3.67
CA ILE A 235 2.20 6.95 3.18
C ILE A 235 2.02 8.04 4.23
N ALA A 236 0.85 8.16 4.84
CA ALA A 236 0.60 9.10 5.93
C ALA A 236 1.57 8.86 7.11
N ALA A 237 1.82 7.60 7.47
CA ALA A 237 2.79 7.25 8.51
C ALA A 237 4.21 7.69 8.14
N ALA A 238 4.65 7.44 6.90
CA ALA A 238 5.97 7.84 6.43
C ALA A 238 6.12 9.36 6.29
N VAL A 239 5.08 10.08 5.86
CA VAL A 239 5.06 11.55 5.81
C VAL A 239 5.12 12.16 7.22
N ARG A 240 4.40 11.60 8.19
CA ARG A 240 4.52 12.03 9.60
C ARG A 240 5.92 11.79 10.15
N ASP A 241 6.54 10.64 9.83
CA ASP A 241 7.93 10.36 10.22
C ASP A 241 8.91 11.35 9.59
N ALA A 242 8.73 11.66 8.31
CA ALA A 242 9.49 12.68 7.60
C ALA A 242 9.34 14.07 8.25
N GLY A 243 8.11 14.46 8.61
CA GLY A 243 7.82 15.72 9.30
C GLY A 243 8.54 15.83 10.65
N ARG A 244 8.47 14.79 11.48
CA ARG A 244 9.19 14.75 12.77
C ARG A 244 10.70 14.89 12.58
N ARG A 245 11.28 14.20 11.60
CA ARG A 245 12.72 14.32 11.29
C ARG A 245 13.09 15.71 10.80
N ALA A 246 12.25 16.34 10.00
CA ALA A 246 12.45 17.70 9.53
C ALA A 246 12.43 18.71 10.70
N GLU A 247 11.51 18.54 11.65
CA GLU A 247 11.43 19.34 12.89
C GLU A 247 12.70 19.16 13.74
N ASP A 248 13.12 17.92 13.99
CA ASP A 248 14.34 17.60 14.73
C ASP A 248 15.59 18.24 14.08
N LEU A 249 15.67 18.20 12.75
CA LEU A 249 16.74 18.82 11.98
C LEU A 249 16.70 20.35 12.12
N GLY A 250 15.52 20.96 12.03
CA GLY A 250 15.33 22.40 12.22
C GLY A 250 15.79 22.87 13.60
N ILE A 251 15.45 22.11 14.65
CA ILE A 251 15.91 22.37 16.02
C ILE A 251 17.43 22.26 16.12
N LEU A 252 18.03 21.24 15.51
CA LEU A 252 19.48 21.05 15.51
C LEU A 252 20.21 22.22 14.82
N ILE A 253 19.73 22.63 13.65
CA ILE A 253 20.30 23.77 12.90
C ILE A 253 20.15 25.06 13.70
N ALA A 254 18.97 25.32 14.28
CA ALA A 254 18.74 26.51 15.10
C ALA A 254 19.65 26.54 16.34
N SER A 255 19.86 25.38 16.96
CA SER A 255 20.74 25.23 18.13
C SER A 255 22.20 25.46 17.77
N ASP A 256 22.68 24.92 16.64
CA ASP A 256 24.04 25.15 16.15
C ASP A 256 24.28 26.63 15.81
N LEU A 257 23.30 27.28 15.17
CA LEU A 257 23.37 28.71 14.85
C LEU A 257 23.39 29.59 16.11
N ALA A 258 22.67 29.18 17.17
CA ALA A 258 22.70 29.88 18.46
C ALA A 258 24.03 29.72 19.20
N LEU A 259 24.70 28.56 19.05
CA LEU A 259 25.99 28.28 19.69
C LEU A 259 27.19 28.84 18.92
N ASN A 260 27.10 28.95 17.60
CA ASN A 260 28.19 29.44 16.75
C ASN A 260 27.70 30.35 15.60
N PRO A 261 27.21 31.57 15.90
CA PRO A 261 26.65 32.48 14.90
C PRO A 261 27.67 32.91 13.83
N SER A 262 28.96 32.89 14.17
CA SER A 262 30.08 33.22 13.28
C SER A 262 30.45 32.11 12.29
N GLY A 263 30.10 30.85 12.57
CA GLY A 263 30.39 29.71 11.68
C GLY A 263 29.63 29.75 10.35
N PHE A 264 28.46 30.41 10.31
CA PHE A 264 27.62 30.46 9.13
C PHE A 264 28.08 31.51 8.08
N LEU A 265 28.82 32.54 8.50
CA LEU A 265 29.22 33.64 7.63
C LEU A 265 30.52 33.40 6.84
N VAL A 266 31.33 32.39 7.20
CA VAL A 266 32.69 32.21 6.65
C VAL A 266 32.71 31.35 5.37
N GLY A 267 31.59 30.78 4.93
CA GLY A 267 31.52 30.00 3.68
C GLY A 267 31.35 30.81 2.39
N GLY A 268 31.28 32.14 2.47
CA GLY A 268 31.03 33.02 1.32
C GLY A 268 32.31 33.47 0.62
N ASN A 269 32.68 32.81 -0.48
CA ASN A 269 33.53 33.34 -1.56
C ASN A 269 34.93 33.89 -1.19
N GLU A 270 35.87 33.05 -0.77
CA GLU A 270 37.30 33.41 -0.88
C GLU A 270 37.94 33.04 -2.23
N ASP A 271 37.27 32.26 -3.10
CA ASP A 271 37.84 31.78 -4.37
C ASP A 271 37.36 32.55 -5.63
N ALA A 272 36.97 33.83 -5.49
CA ALA A 272 36.72 34.72 -6.63
C ALA A 272 37.92 35.66 -6.86
N GLN A 273 39.04 35.12 -7.36
CA GLN A 273 40.14 35.89 -7.96
C GLN A 273 40.58 35.28 -9.29
#